data_AF-A0AAV4K7C2-F1
#
_entry.id   AF-A0AAV4K7C2-F1
#
_cell.length_a   1.000
_cell.length_b   1.000
_cell.length_c   1.000
_cell.angle_alpha   90.00
_cell.angle_beta   90.00
_cell.angle_gamma   90.00
#
_symmetry.space_group_name_H-M   'P 1'
#
loop_
_entity.id
_entity.type
_entity.pdbx_description
1 polymer ?
#
loop_
_entity_poly.entity_id
_entity_poly.type
_entity_poly.pdbx_seq_one_letter_code
_entity_poly.pdbx_strand_id
1 'polypeptide(L)'
;MLDARKLTDALVKLEKACDSLPQIAETATSESQGMLFVAAQGNIYSTAPGARKRTGEYLRSLSAKGKATKNAAAITVKSDSPYALYIEFGRPGVPVAQLQALALAGAINDPLTLGRSGQQWWVAGPVLVSGQAYAAKRLQDLFAKEVRKVVKGG
;
A
#
# COMPACT_ATOMS: atom_id res chain seq x y z
N MET A 1 26.44 -24.87 -22.00
CA MET A 1 25.30 -25.79 -21.71
C MET A 1 24.85 -25.49 -20.28
N LEU A 2 23.57 -25.20 -20.05
CA LEU A 2 23.05 -24.96 -18.68
C LEU A 2 23.13 -26.25 -17.87
N ASP A 3 23.64 -26.17 -16.64
CA ASP A 3 23.69 -27.30 -15.72
C ASP A 3 22.29 -27.57 -15.17
N ALA A 4 21.69 -28.68 -15.60
CA ALA A 4 20.33 -29.06 -15.23
C ALA A 4 20.14 -29.23 -13.70
N ARG A 5 21.20 -29.63 -12.97
CA ARG A 5 21.13 -29.76 -11.51
C ARG A 5 21.02 -28.40 -10.85
N LYS A 6 21.89 -27.46 -11.25
CA LYS A 6 21.85 -26.07 -10.74
C LYS A 6 20.53 -25.37 -11.03
N LEU A 7 19.94 -25.61 -12.20
CA LEU A 7 18.63 -25.06 -12.55
C LEU A 7 17.53 -25.65 -11.66
N THR A 8 17.53 -26.97 -11.46
CA THR A 8 16.55 -27.64 -10.60
C THR A 8 16.64 -27.14 -9.16
N ASP A 9 17.85 -27.04 -8.62
CA ASP A 9 18.07 -26.53 -7.26
C ASP A 9 17.57 -25.08 -7.11
N ALA A 10 17.79 -24.23 -8.12
CA ALA A 10 17.29 -22.86 -8.11
C ALA A 10 15.75 -22.80 -8.13
N LEU A 11 15.10 -23.64 -8.93
CA LEU A 11 13.64 -23.72 -9.00
C LEU A 11 13.03 -24.23 -7.69
N VAL A 12 13.63 -25.25 -7.06
CA VAL A 12 13.19 -25.75 -5.75
C VAL A 12 13.36 -24.69 -4.66
N LYS A 13 14.47 -23.93 -4.67
CA LYS A 13 14.67 -22.80 -3.75
C LYS A 13 13.60 -21.72 -3.96
N LEU A 14 13.25 -21.39 -5.20
CA LEU A 14 12.19 -20.42 -5.51
C LEU A 14 10.80 -20.91 -5.08
N GLU A 15 10.50 -22.20 -5.25
CA GLU A 15 9.24 -22.78 -4.76
C GLU A 15 9.13 -22.63 -3.24
N LYS A 16 10.21 -22.87 -2.50
CA LYS A 16 10.24 -22.66 -1.04
C LYS A 16 10.01 -21.21 -0.63
N ALA A 17 10.47 -20.22 -1.40
CA ALA A 17 10.15 -18.82 -1.11
C ALA A 17 8.64 -18.54 -1.24
N CYS A 18 7.95 -19.25 -2.14
CA CYS A 18 6.52 -19.08 -2.34
C CYS A 18 5.69 -19.59 -1.14
N ASP A 19 6.21 -20.54 -0.35
CA ASP A 19 5.57 -21.02 0.87
C ASP A 19 5.41 -19.91 1.93
N SER A 20 6.20 -18.83 1.84
CA SER A 20 6.11 -17.67 2.74
C SER A 20 5.06 -16.64 2.30
N LEU A 21 4.42 -16.79 1.13
CA LEU A 21 3.45 -15.82 0.61
C LEU A 21 2.28 -15.52 1.56
N PRO A 22 1.69 -16.48 2.29
CA PRO A 22 0.66 -16.19 3.28
C PRO A 22 1.15 -15.24 4.38
N GLN A 23 2.32 -15.49 4.96
CA GLN A 23 2.90 -14.65 6.01
C GLN A 23 3.27 -13.26 5.48
N ILE A 24 3.82 -13.20 4.26
CA ILE A 24 4.14 -11.94 3.57
C ILE A 24 2.87 -11.12 3.37
N ALA A 25 1.78 -11.73 2.90
CA ALA A 25 0.51 -11.06 2.68
C ALA A 25 -0.10 -10.54 3.98
N GLU A 26 -0.06 -11.32 5.07
CA GLU A 26 -0.52 -10.88 6.39
C GLU A 26 0.29 -9.68 6.90
N THR A 27 1.63 -9.78 6.84
CA THR A 27 2.54 -8.73 7.30
C THR A 27 2.32 -7.43 6.51
N ALA A 28 2.32 -7.52 5.18
CA ALA A 28 2.09 -6.37 4.34
C ALA A 28 0.66 -5.80 4.51
N THR A 29 -0.35 -6.62 4.83
CA THR A 29 -1.70 -6.14 5.14
C THR A 29 -1.72 -5.31 6.41
N SER A 30 -1.15 -5.82 7.51
CA SER A 30 -1.11 -5.13 8.80
C SER A 30 -0.38 -3.79 8.68
N GLU A 31 0.77 -3.79 8.00
CA GLU A 31 1.52 -2.55 7.78
C GLU A 31 0.81 -1.57 6.83
N SER A 32 0.15 -2.08 5.78
CA SER A 32 -0.64 -1.22 4.88
C SER A 32 -1.83 -0.58 5.60
N GLN A 33 -2.46 -1.31 6.53
CA GLN A 33 -3.48 -0.75 7.40
C GLN A 33 -2.90 0.40 8.25
N GLY A 34 -1.72 0.20 8.84
CA GLY A 34 -1.01 1.26 9.56
C GLY A 34 -0.73 2.49 8.69
N MET A 35 -0.28 2.28 7.45
CA MET A 35 -0.04 3.36 6.49
C MET A 35 -1.32 4.16 6.15
N LEU A 36 -2.46 3.48 6.00
CA LEU A 36 -3.75 4.15 5.81
C LEU A 36 -4.09 5.09 6.98
N PHE A 37 -3.83 4.66 8.22
CA PHE A 37 -4.04 5.49 9.39
C PHE A 37 -3.10 6.70 9.42
N VAL A 38 -1.81 6.52 9.10
CA VAL A 38 -0.83 7.62 9.05
C VAL A 38 -1.20 8.65 7.98
N ALA A 39 -1.48 8.19 6.76
CA ALA A 39 -1.89 9.06 5.66
C ALA A 39 -3.18 9.82 6.00
N ALA A 40 -4.18 9.14 6.56
CA ALA A 40 -5.42 9.77 6.97
C ALA A 40 -5.22 10.77 8.11
N GLN A 41 -4.40 10.45 9.13
CA GLN A 41 -4.06 11.37 10.24
C GLN A 41 -3.43 12.66 9.73
N GLY A 42 -2.49 12.58 8.78
CA GLY A 42 -1.92 13.76 8.11
C GLY A 42 -2.99 14.67 7.49
N ASN A 43 -4.09 14.07 6.99
CA ASN A 43 -5.22 14.81 6.43
C ASN A 43 -6.14 15.40 7.52
N ILE A 44 -6.33 14.73 8.66
CA ILE A 44 -7.26 15.17 9.72
C ILE A 44 -6.83 16.48 10.35
N TYR A 45 -5.54 16.64 10.64
CA TYR A 45 -5.03 17.87 11.26
C TYR A 45 -5.05 19.07 10.31
N SER A 46 -5.38 18.84 9.03
CA SER A 46 -5.61 19.89 8.02
C SER A 46 -7.11 20.22 7.83
N THR A 47 -8.02 19.58 8.58
CA THR A 47 -9.48 19.80 8.48
C THR A 47 -9.98 20.86 9.46
N ALA A 48 -10.93 21.71 9.04
CA ALA A 48 -11.50 22.78 9.87
C ALA A 48 -12.19 22.25 11.16
N PRO A 49 -12.21 23.05 12.25
CA PRO A 49 -13.07 22.78 13.41
C PRO A 49 -14.53 22.58 12.96
N GLY A 50 -15.17 21.49 13.40
CA GLY A 50 -16.54 21.12 12.99
C GLY A 50 -16.64 19.98 11.95
N ALA A 51 -15.57 19.71 11.17
CA ALA A 51 -15.54 18.60 10.21
C ALA A 51 -15.05 17.26 10.80
N ARG A 52 -14.62 17.24 12.07
CA ARG A 52 -14.00 16.09 12.74
C ARG A 52 -14.82 14.80 12.69
N LYS A 53 -16.16 14.89 12.69
CA LYS A 53 -17.05 13.72 12.62
C LYS A 53 -16.87 12.97 11.29
N ARG A 54 -16.84 13.68 10.16
CA ARG A 54 -16.60 13.11 8.83
C ARG A 54 -15.22 12.47 8.75
N THR A 55 -14.22 13.09 9.35
CA THR A 55 -12.86 12.55 9.31
C THR A 55 -12.71 11.30 10.18
N GLY A 56 -13.38 11.23 11.33
CA GLY A 56 -13.43 10.02 12.17
C GLY A 56 -14.22 8.88 11.54
N GLU A 57 -15.32 9.18 10.84
CA GLU A 57 -16.06 8.21 10.02
C GLU A 57 -15.20 7.69 8.86
N TYR A 58 -14.48 8.58 8.17
CA TYR A 58 -13.54 8.19 7.13
C TYR A 58 -12.43 7.29 7.66
N LEU A 59 -11.79 7.62 8.78
CA LEU A 59 -10.80 6.73 9.39
C LEU A 59 -11.33 5.32 9.64
N ARG A 60 -12.54 5.22 10.18
CA ARG A 60 -13.19 3.92 10.46
C ARG A 60 -13.55 3.14 9.20
N SER A 61 -13.73 3.83 8.08
CA SER A 61 -14.01 3.22 6.77
C SER A 61 -12.79 2.55 6.13
N LEU A 62 -11.57 2.96 6.53
CA LEU A 62 -10.33 2.51 5.88
C LEU A 62 -10.01 1.06 6.26
N SER A 63 -9.82 0.23 5.25
CA SER A 63 -9.42 -1.16 5.45
C SER A 63 -8.46 -1.67 4.38
N ALA A 64 -7.51 -2.49 4.82
CA ALA A 64 -6.64 -3.33 4.02
C ALA A 64 -6.98 -4.80 4.29
N LYS A 65 -7.09 -5.61 3.23
CA LYS A 65 -7.35 -7.05 3.32
C LYS A 65 -6.38 -7.81 2.44
N GLY A 66 -5.60 -8.70 3.06
CA GLY A 66 -4.71 -9.62 2.37
C GLY A 66 -5.42 -10.91 1.97
N LYS A 67 -5.04 -11.45 0.82
CA LYS A 67 -5.35 -12.81 0.40
C LYS A 67 -4.10 -13.41 -0.21
N ALA A 68 -3.80 -14.65 0.13
CA ALA A 68 -2.68 -15.38 -0.44
C ALA A 68 -3.09 -16.79 -0.87
N THR A 69 -2.35 -17.29 -1.85
CA THR A 69 -2.31 -18.68 -2.31
C THR A 69 -0.84 -19.08 -2.40
N LYS A 70 -0.56 -20.34 -2.72
CA LYS A 70 0.83 -20.80 -2.93
C LYS A 70 1.57 -20.01 -4.02
N ASN A 71 0.88 -19.39 -4.97
CA ASN A 71 1.51 -18.77 -6.14
C ASN A 71 1.21 -17.26 -6.29
N ALA A 72 0.38 -16.70 -5.41
CA ALA A 72 -0.05 -15.31 -5.53
C ALA A 72 -0.41 -14.74 -4.16
N ALA A 73 -0.03 -13.49 -3.94
CA ALA A 73 -0.48 -12.67 -2.83
C ALA A 73 -1.10 -11.38 -3.38
N ALA A 74 -2.21 -10.95 -2.79
CA ALA A 74 -2.92 -9.73 -3.15
C ALA A 74 -3.36 -8.99 -1.88
N ILE A 75 -3.27 -7.67 -1.90
CA ILE A 75 -3.80 -6.81 -0.85
C ILE A 75 -4.82 -5.87 -1.49
N THR A 76 -6.02 -5.86 -0.93
CA THR A 76 -7.08 -4.93 -1.30
C THR A 76 -7.13 -3.80 -0.28
N VAL A 77 -6.93 -2.58 -0.74
CA VAL A 77 -7.09 -1.35 0.07
C VAL A 77 -8.37 -0.65 -0.37
N LYS A 78 -9.25 -0.33 0.60
CA LYS A 78 -10.56 0.26 0.31
C LYS A 78 -11.05 1.17 1.45
N SER A 79 -12.05 1.98 1.11
CA SER A 79 -12.91 2.72 2.04
C SER A 79 -14.38 2.41 1.69
N ASP A 80 -15.24 2.29 2.69
CA ASP A 80 -16.70 2.24 2.51
C ASP A 80 -17.39 3.61 2.71
N SER A 81 -16.60 4.67 2.90
CA SER A 81 -17.14 6.02 3.06
C SER A 81 -17.67 6.56 1.72
N PRO A 82 -18.90 7.12 1.69
CA PRO A 82 -19.48 7.68 0.47
C PRO A 82 -18.73 8.89 -0.08
N TYR A 83 -17.84 9.49 0.73
CA TYR A 83 -17.03 10.64 0.33
C TYR A 83 -15.54 10.34 0.16
N ALA A 84 -15.15 9.06 0.11
CA ALA A 84 -13.76 8.65 -0.10
C ALA A 84 -13.16 9.27 -1.36
N LEU A 85 -13.88 9.24 -2.49
CA LEU A 85 -13.39 9.80 -3.75
C LEU A 85 -13.10 11.32 -3.65
N TYR A 86 -13.94 12.09 -2.96
CA TYR A 86 -13.71 13.52 -2.79
C TYR A 86 -12.44 13.83 -1.99
N ILE A 87 -12.08 12.95 -1.05
CA ILE A 87 -10.83 13.03 -0.28
C ILE A 87 -9.64 12.64 -1.16
N GLU A 88 -9.75 11.55 -1.92
CA GLU A 88 -8.66 11.02 -2.74
C GLU A 88 -8.21 11.98 -3.84
N PHE A 89 -9.14 12.63 -4.53
CA PHE A 89 -8.74 13.47 -5.65
C PHE A 89 -8.12 14.78 -5.19
N GLY A 90 -8.63 15.38 -4.11
CA GLY A 90 -8.16 16.64 -3.53
C GLY A 90 -8.32 17.86 -4.46
N ARG A 91 -8.10 17.70 -5.77
CA ARG A 91 -8.08 18.68 -6.85
C ARG A 91 -8.85 18.18 -8.08
N PRO A 92 -9.73 18.99 -8.71
CA PRO A 92 -10.36 18.63 -9.97
C PRO A 92 -9.30 18.37 -11.06
N GLY A 93 -9.55 17.37 -11.89
CA GLY A 93 -8.78 17.15 -13.12
C GLY A 93 -7.52 16.28 -13.01
N VAL A 94 -7.19 15.71 -11.84
CA VAL A 94 -6.11 14.71 -11.73
C VAL A 94 -6.68 13.30 -11.88
N PRO A 95 -6.30 12.52 -12.92
CA PRO A 95 -6.76 11.15 -13.07
C PRO A 95 -6.22 10.22 -11.97
N VAL A 96 -7.00 9.21 -11.56
CA VAL A 96 -6.58 8.19 -10.56
C VAL A 96 -5.25 7.55 -10.94
N ALA A 97 -5.09 7.20 -12.22
CA ALA A 97 -3.87 6.56 -12.72
C ALA A 97 -2.62 7.42 -12.49
N GLN A 98 -2.75 8.74 -12.60
CA GLN A 98 -1.64 9.66 -12.34
C GLN A 98 -1.31 9.73 -10.85
N LEU A 99 -2.32 9.76 -9.98
CA LEU A 99 -2.13 9.71 -8.52
C LEU A 99 -1.38 8.43 -8.13
N GLN A 100 -1.79 7.29 -8.70
CA GLN A 100 -1.16 6.00 -8.43
C GLN A 100 0.29 5.96 -8.91
N ALA A 101 0.57 6.48 -10.10
CA ALA A 101 1.93 6.57 -10.62
C ALA A 101 2.82 7.45 -9.72
N LEU A 102 2.32 8.59 -9.24
CA LEU A 102 3.04 9.46 -8.33
C LEU A 102 3.32 8.79 -6.98
N ALA A 103 2.34 8.10 -6.39
CA ALA A 103 2.52 7.38 -5.13
C ALA A 103 3.52 6.20 -5.27
N LEU A 104 3.51 5.53 -6.41
CA LEU A 104 4.49 4.48 -6.72
C LEU A 104 5.90 5.04 -6.99
N ALA A 105 6.05 6.27 -7.46
CA ALA A 105 7.36 6.91 -7.64
C ALA A 105 7.97 7.43 -6.32
N GLY A 106 7.14 7.76 -5.31
CA GLY A 106 7.60 8.31 -4.03
C GLY A 106 8.30 7.32 -3.10
N ALA A 107 8.75 7.78 -1.92
CA ALA A 107 9.27 6.90 -0.88
C ALA A 107 8.15 6.00 -0.31
N ILE A 108 8.47 4.75 0.03
CA ILE A 108 7.44 3.80 0.51
C ILE A 108 6.79 4.28 1.82
N ASN A 109 7.58 4.86 2.74
CA ASN A 109 7.11 5.26 4.07
C ASN A 109 6.57 6.68 4.13
N ASP A 110 6.50 7.38 3.00
CA ASP A 110 6.01 8.76 2.93
C ASP A 110 4.73 8.80 2.10
N PRO A 111 3.56 9.08 2.71
CA PRO A 111 2.31 9.19 1.97
C PRO A 111 2.40 10.25 0.86
N LEU A 112 1.73 10.00 -0.27
CA LEU A 112 1.63 11.00 -1.33
C LEU A 112 0.83 12.20 -0.81
N THR A 113 1.49 13.35 -0.72
CA THR A 113 0.86 14.62 -0.36
C THR A 113 0.88 15.56 -1.56
N LEU A 114 -0.29 16.01 -2.02
CA LEU A 114 -0.41 16.97 -3.14
C LEU A 114 -0.53 18.43 -2.68
N GLY A 115 0.02 18.71 -1.50
CA GLY A 115 0.08 20.04 -0.89
C GLY A 115 -0.75 20.20 0.38
N ARG A 116 -0.41 21.26 1.13
CA ARG A 116 -1.17 21.84 2.23
C ARG A 116 -1.62 23.22 1.76
N SER A 117 -2.90 23.54 1.86
CA SER A 117 -3.31 24.95 1.91
C SER A 117 -4.25 25.15 3.07
N GLY A 118 -3.68 25.62 4.18
CA GLY A 118 -4.43 26.17 5.32
C GLY A 118 -5.24 27.43 4.97
N GLN A 119 -5.24 27.89 3.71
CA GLN A 119 -6.04 29.03 3.24
C GLN A 119 -7.05 28.68 2.13
N GLN A 120 -6.91 27.56 1.42
CA GLN A 120 -7.83 27.22 0.31
C GLN A 120 -8.54 25.85 0.45
N TRP A 121 -8.48 25.21 1.62
CA TRP A 121 -9.36 24.06 1.92
C TRP A 121 -9.20 22.84 1.00
N TRP A 122 -8.04 22.65 0.38
CA TRP A 122 -7.75 21.45 -0.41
C TRP A 122 -7.34 20.32 0.54
N VAL A 123 -8.03 19.18 0.42
CA VAL A 123 -7.79 17.98 1.23
C VAL A 123 -6.35 17.51 0.99
N ALA A 124 -5.58 17.33 2.06
CA ALA A 124 -4.23 16.78 1.94
C ALA A 124 -4.33 15.38 1.30
N GLY A 125 -3.29 15.00 0.56
CA GLY A 125 -3.35 14.07 -0.59
C GLY A 125 -4.01 12.69 -0.40
N PRO A 126 -4.00 11.88 -1.47
CA PRO A 126 -4.77 10.64 -1.49
C PRO A 126 -4.32 9.63 -0.43
N VAL A 127 -5.28 9.09 0.33
CA VAL A 127 -5.03 8.14 1.42
C VAL A 127 -5.03 6.70 0.89
N LEU A 128 -6.07 6.33 0.14
CA LEU A 128 -6.20 5.01 -0.45
C LEU A 128 -5.09 4.74 -1.45
N VAL A 129 -4.75 5.73 -2.29
CA VAL A 129 -3.68 5.58 -3.29
C VAL A 129 -2.33 5.36 -2.60
N SER A 130 -2.06 6.09 -1.52
CA SER A 130 -0.84 5.91 -0.72
C SER A 130 -0.79 4.51 -0.09
N GLY A 131 -1.91 4.04 0.47
CA GLY A 131 -2.01 2.68 1.01
C GLY A 131 -1.82 1.59 -0.05
N GLN A 132 -2.36 1.78 -1.26
CA GLN A 132 -2.17 0.86 -2.38
C GLN A 132 -0.71 0.81 -2.83
N ALA A 133 -0.05 1.96 -2.96
CA ALA A 133 1.35 2.03 -3.34
C ALA A 133 2.27 1.39 -2.28
N TYR A 134 1.98 1.64 -0.99
CA TYR A 134 2.67 0.97 0.11
C TYR A 134 2.52 -0.55 0.03
N ALA A 135 1.29 -1.04 -0.08
CA ALA A 135 1.00 -2.47 -0.15
C ALA A 135 1.77 -3.16 -1.29
N ALA A 136 1.77 -2.55 -2.48
CA ALA A 136 2.45 -3.07 -3.65
C ALA A 136 3.98 -3.17 -3.43
N LYS A 137 4.61 -2.08 -2.99
CA LYS A 137 6.05 -2.06 -2.72
C LYS A 137 6.43 -3.02 -1.59
N ARG A 138 5.61 -3.08 -0.54
CA ARG A 138 5.91 -3.90 0.64
C ARG A 138 5.82 -5.40 0.36
N LEU A 139 4.82 -5.82 -0.42
CA LEU A 139 4.74 -7.19 -0.93
C LEU A 139 5.99 -7.56 -1.73
N GLN A 140 6.42 -6.68 -2.64
CA GLN A 140 7.60 -6.89 -3.46
C GLN A 140 8.87 -7.00 -2.60
N ASP A 141 9.06 -6.08 -1.64
CA ASP A 141 10.23 -6.06 -0.77
C ASP A 141 10.33 -7.30 0.12
N LEU A 142 9.22 -7.71 0.74
CA LEU A 142 9.18 -8.89 1.59
C LEU A 142 9.44 -10.17 0.79
N PHE A 143 8.84 -10.31 -0.39
CA PHE A 143 9.08 -11.46 -1.25
C PHE A 143 10.53 -11.48 -1.77
N ALA A 144 11.07 -10.33 -2.21
CA ALA A 144 12.46 -10.24 -2.64
C ALA A 144 13.45 -10.59 -1.52
N LYS A 145 13.14 -10.25 -0.26
CA LYS A 145 13.93 -10.66 0.91
C LYS A 145 13.93 -12.17 1.07
N GLU A 146 12.76 -12.82 0.97
CA GLU A 146 12.69 -14.29 1.09
C GLU A 146 13.40 -14.99 -0.06
N VAL A 147 13.23 -14.53 -1.31
CA VAL A 147 13.96 -15.04 -2.48
C VAL A 147 15.47 -14.94 -2.27
N ARG A 148 15.98 -13.80 -1.79
CA ARG A 148 17.42 -13.63 -1.51
C ARG A 148 17.90 -14.58 -0.41
N LYS A 149 17.09 -14.81 0.63
CA LYS A 149 17.42 -15.73 1.73
C LYS A 149 17.54 -17.17 1.22
N VAL A 150 16.58 -17.67 0.44
CA VAL A 150 16.62 -19.05 -0.05
C VAL A 150 17.67 -19.27 -1.15
N VAL A 151 17.99 -18.25 -1.95
CA VAL A 151 19.01 -18.34 -3.01
C VAL A 151 20.43 -18.23 -2.45
N LYS A 152 20.67 -17.37 -1.45
CA LYS A 152 22.01 -17.19 -0.83
C LYS A 152 22.29 -18.15 0.32
N GLY A 153 21.25 -18.67 0.97
CA GLY A 153 21.33 -19.42 2.23
C GLY A 153 21.38 -20.94 2.07
N GLY A 154 21.82 -21.46 0.93
CA GLY A 154 22.00 -22.90 0.75
C GLY A 154 22.83 -23.22 -0.48
#